data_AF-A4YXI0-F1
#
_entry.id   AF-A4YXI0-F1
#
_cell.length_a   1.000
_cell.length_b   1.000
_cell.length_c   1.000
_cell.angle_alpha   90.00
_cell.angle_beta   90.00
_cell.angle_gamma   90.00
#
_symmetry.space_group_name_H-M   'P 1'
#
loop_
_entity.id
_entity.type
_entity.pdbx_description
1 polymer ?
#
loop_
_entity_poly.entity_id
_entity_poly.type
_entity_poly.pdbx_seq_one_letter_code
_entity_poly.pdbx_strand_id
1 'polypeptide(L)'
;MPRPANMNADDPIEELRAVGVRLSTQQERRLQWLSRTFGPLVSSANGLSTAAGRTLVVIDPPTGPGAELLYGRLTADDAVVIPFGENPAFDFLKSKLTEFGTVGACAAGPHELWWGGLGWKLPEAASARDAPRVVCCHPSDTGDLHIYHLRRSLQRLGLPFDIEPIQTRRPDVVSTAEKIAFIQRMWRRHAAPLLFVAPDVMLQSVPSLPLLAGRDFGAHKWNGWEMSARTLYFGQSSAAEMLLSAWGEIASSYPDVWEGYLIDQAWSSVSSQLPLDTIWLPRSYHAVAGEPGAGNAVIVHNLNPSTVDLGPDPSFAEMVRSARHAGRAGGRDPLLVLRSDAPRDKAISIILRDEGGNARDAAASVEALASAFTNDHGGFSRLEISLCAWQRDVRVAREAGRLAGHEVIVLASGQELQPDLFRALAAAKTSRQPTNIDARGR
;
A
#
# COMPACT_ATOMS: atom_id res chain seq x y z
N MET A 1 5.55 -47.69 27.27
CA MET A 1 5.76 -46.23 27.25
C MET A 1 5.67 -45.77 25.80
N PRO A 2 4.58 -45.11 25.38
CA PRO A 2 4.46 -44.63 24.01
C PRO A 2 5.24 -43.32 23.85
N ARG A 3 5.97 -43.22 22.74
CA ARG A 3 6.65 -42.01 22.27
C ARG A 3 5.66 -40.84 22.18
N PRO A 4 6.05 -39.61 22.54
CA PRO A 4 5.21 -38.45 22.26
C PRO A 4 5.13 -38.25 20.74
N ALA A 5 3.91 -38.15 20.23
CA ALA A 5 3.63 -37.70 18.89
C ALA A 5 3.95 -36.20 18.81
N ASN A 6 5.19 -35.85 18.47
CA ASN A 6 5.49 -34.55 17.87
C ASN A 6 5.06 -34.63 16.40
N MET A 7 3.76 -34.45 16.15
CA MET A 7 3.30 -33.96 14.87
C MET A 7 3.54 -32.45 14.87
N ASN A 8 4.54 -32.01 14.11
CA ASN A 8 4.60 -30.63 13.65
C ASN A 8 3.24 -30.32 13.01
N ALA A 9 2.48 -29.40 13.59
CA ALA A 9 1.35 -28.82 12.89
C ALA A 9 1.91 -28.15 11.63
N ASP A 10 1.40 -28.55 10.47
CA ASP A 10 1.79 -28.05 9.16
C ASP A 10 1.90 -26.52 9.19
N ASP A 11 3.07 -25.96 8.83
CA ASP A 11 3.24 -24.51 8.76
C ASP A 11 2.42 -24.02 7.56
N PRO A 12 1.34 -23.24 7.76
CA PRO A 12 0.49 -22.78 6.67
C PRO A 12 1.24 -21.88 5.67
N ILE A 13 2.39 -21.33 6.05
CA ILE A 13 3.28 -20.62 5.11
C ILE A 13 4.00 -21.61 4.20
N GLU A 14 4.38 -22.79 4.69
CA GLU A 14 4.91 -23.87 3.86
C GLU A 14 3.84 -24.40 2.89
N GLU A 15 2.59 -24.49 3.31
CA GLU A 15 1.48 -24.84 2.40
C GLU A 15 1.31 -23.82 1.27
N LEU A 16 1.37 -22.52 1.58
CA LEU A 16 1.31 -21.46 0.57
C LEU A 16 2.47 -21.55 -0.44
N ARG A 17 3.69 -21.82 0.05
CA ARG A 17 4.84 -22.05 -0.81
C ARG A 17 4.69 -23.31 -1.66
N ALA A 18 4.10 -24.38 -1.09
CA ALA A 18 3.87 -25.65 -1.80
C ALA A 18 2.88 -25.50 -2.97
N VAL A 19 1.93 -24.57 -2.87
CA VAL A 19 1.02 -24.22 -3.97
C VAL A 19 1.54 -23.10 -4.87
N GLY A 20 2.83 -22.75 -4.74
CA GLY A 20 3.54 -21.83 -5.63
C GLY A 20 3.40 -20.35 -5.29
N VAL A 21 2.94 -19.99 -4.09
CA VAL A 21 2.90 -18.57 -3.67
C VAL A 21 4.27 -18.15 -3.16
N ARG A 22 4.91 -17.22 -3.87
CA ARG A 22 6.18 -16.62 -3.43
C ARG A 22 5.93 -15.40 -2.54
N LEU A 23 6.42 -15.47 -1.30
CA LEU A 23 6.25 -14.42 -0.29
C LEU A 23 7.59 -13.79 0.09
N SER A 24 7.59 -12.47 0.26
CA SER A 24 8.70 -11.74 0.89
C SER A 24 8.67 -11.89 2.41
N THR A 25 9.79 -11.63 3.08
CA THR A 25 9.87 -11.66 4.55
C THR A 25 8.83 -10.76 5.22
N GLN A 26 8.50 -9.61 4.63
CA GLN A 26 7.50 -8.71 5.21
C GLN A 26 6.07 -9.26 5.07
N GLN A 27 5.77 -9.90 3.94
CA GLN A 27 4.49 -10.58 3.72
C GLN A 27 4.31 -11.77 4.68
N GLU A 28 5.37 -12.56 4.90
CA GLU A 28 5.36 -13.65 5.88
C GLU A 28 5.13 -13.14 7.29
N ARG A 29 5.82 -12.06 7.70
CA ARG A 29 5.60 -11.41 9.00
C ARG A 29 4.16 -10.92 9.15
N ARG A 30 3.55 -10.39 8.07
CA ARG A 30 2.15 -9.97 8.07
C ARG A 30 1.22 -11.17 8.25
N LEU A 31 1.41 -12.24 7.48
CA LEU A 31 0.62 -13.48 7.62
C LEU A 31 0.72 -14.08 9.02
N GLN A 32 1.92 -14.17 9.59
CA GLN A 32 2.13 -14.65 10.96
C GLN A 32 1.40 -13.78 11.99
N TRP A 33 1.41 -12.46 11.80
CA TRP A 33 0.66 -11.55 12.67
C TRP A 33 -0.85 -11.78 12.55
N LEU A 34 -1.37 -11.90 11.32
CA LEU A 34 -2.79 -12.21 11.09
C LEU A 34 -3.19 -13.52 11.76
N SER A 35 -2.36 -14.55 11.64
CA SER A 35 -2.56 -15.83 12.32
C SER A 35 -2.74 -15.70 13.83
N ARG A 36 -1.95 -14.83 14.45
CA ARG A 36 -1.95 -14.63 15.91
C ARG A 36 -3.11 -13.73 16.33
N THR A 37 -3.51 -12.79 15.48
CA THR A 37 -4.53 -11.78 15.81
C THR A 37 -5.94 -12.26 15.52
N PHE A 38 -6.18 -12.86 14.36
CA PHE A 38 -7.50 -13.29 13.93
C PHE A 38 -7.73 -14.79 14.15
N GLY A 39 -6.66 -15.58 14.28
CA GLY A 39 -6.74 -17.03 14.42
C GLY A 39 -6.03 -17.77 13.29
N PRO A 40 -5.99 -19.11 13.34
CA PRO A 40 -5.14 -19.93 12.47
C PRO A 40 -5.37 -19.65 10.98
N LEU A 41 -4.32 -19.79 10.17
CA LEU A 41 -4.46 -19.75 8.72
C LEU A 41 -5.23 -20.98 8.25
N VAL A 42 -6.22 -20.75 7.37
CA VAL A 42 -7.03 -21.80 6.77
C VAL A 42 -7.14 -21.52 5.28
N SER A 43 -6.85 -22.51 4.45
CA SER A 43 -7.12 -22.43 3.01
C SER A 43 -8.62 -22.44 2.73
N SER A 44 -9.11 -21.53 1.88
CA SER A 44 -10.51 -21.48 1.45
C SER A 44 -11.02 -22.79 0.84
N ALA A 45 -10.12 -23.61 0.29
CA ALA A 45 -10.44 -24.91 -0.31
C ALA A 45 -10.79 -26.00 0.71
N ASN A 46 -10.27 -25.89 1.93
CA ASN A 46 -10.54 -26.85 3.00
C ASN A 46 -11.77 -26.36 3.77
N GLY A 47 -12.83 -27.17 3.74
CA GLY A 47 -14.15 -26.84 4.27
C GLY A 47 -14.12 -25.97 5.54
N LEU A 48 -14.85 -24.86 5.49
CA LEU A 48 -14.87 -23.85 6.54
C LEU A 48 -15.42 -24.44 7.87
N SER A 49 -14.53 -24.68 8.83
CA SER A 49 -14.91 -24.98 10.23
C SER A 49 -15.77 -23.85 10.81
N THR A 50 -16.67 -24.17 11.75
CA THR A 50 -17.52 -23.19 12.45
C THR A 50 -16.82 -22.48 13.60
N ALA A 51 -15.51 -22.70 13.79
CA ALA A 51 -14.74 -22.01 14.82
C ALA A 51 -14.70 -20.49 14.55
N ALA A 52 -14.96 -19.70 15.59
CA ALA A 52 -14.86 -18.25 15.54
C ALA A 52 -13.38 -17.82 15.51
N GLY A 53 -13.05 -16.86 14.64
CA GLY A 53 -11.69 -16.32 14.52
C GLY A 53 -10.77 -17.20 13.67
N ARG A 54 -10.48 -16.75 12.44
CA ARG A 54 -9.55 -17.39 11.52
C ARG A 54 -8.97 -16.42 10.50
N THR A 55 -7.84 -16.80 9.90
CA THR A 55 -7.24 -16.11 8.76
C THR A 55 -7.44 -16.96 7.50
N LEU A 56 -8.41 -16.59 6.66
CA LEU A 56 -8.74 -17.30 5.43
C LEU A 56 -7.84 -16.85 4.29
N VAL A 57 -7.12 -17.79 3.67
CA VAL A 57 -6.31 -17.50 2.48
C VAL A 57 -7.07 -17.90 1.22
N VAL A 58 -7.25 -16.94 0.33
CA VAL A 58 -7.96 -17.09 -0.94
C VAL A 58 -6.94 -16.92 -2.08
N ILE A 59 -6.50 -18.05 -2.62
CA ILE A 59 -5.46 -18.12 -3.66
C ILE A 59 -6.08 -18.15 -5.06
N ASP A 60 -7.24 -18.78 -5.18
CA ASP A 60 -8.00 -18.85 -6.42
C ASP A 60 -9.18 -17.88 -6.36
N PRO A 61 -9.42 -17.07 -7.41
CA PRO A 61 -10.52 -16.12 -7.42
C PRO A 61 -11.86 -16.86 -7.38
N PRO A 62 -12.74 -16.58 -6.41
CA PRO A 62 -14.05 -17.22 -6.37
C PRO A 62 -14.94 -16.72 -7.51
N THR A 63 -15.84 -17.57 -7.98
CA THR A 63 -16.96 -17.11 -8.83
C THR A 63 -17.85 -16.13 -8.05
N GLY A 64 -18.68 -15.34 -8.73
CA GLY A 64 -19.64 -14.45 -8.07
C GLY A 64 -20.45 -15.15 -6.97
N PRO A 65 -21.13 -16.27 -7.26
CA PRO A 65 -21.83 -17.06 -6.23
C PRO A 65 -20.91 -17.60 -5.12
N GLY A 66 -19.69 -18.02 -5.47
CA GLY A 66 -18.70 -18.47 -4.48
C GLY A 66 -18.27 -17.37 -3.52
N ALA A 67 -18.12 -16.14 -4.01
CA ALA A 67 -17.79 -14.97 -3.20
C ALA A 67 -18.95 -14.59 -2.26
N GLU A 68 -20.20 -14.67 -2.72
CA GLU A 68 -21.38 -14.46 -1.85
C GLU A 68 -21.48 -15.52 -0.74
N LEU A 69 -21.23 -16.78 -1.07
CA LEU A 69 -21.20 -17.86 -0.09
C LEU A 69 -20.07 -17.69 0.93
N LEU A 70 -18.89 -17.26 0.48
CA LEU A 70 -17.77 -16.94 1.36
C LEU A 70 -18.15 -15.78 2.28
N TYR A 71 -18.62 -14.67 1.71
CA TYR A 71 -19.04 -13.48 2.45
C TYR A 71 -20.08 -13.79 3.53
N GLY A 72 -21.13 -14.56 3.20
CA GLY A 72 -22.19 -14.94 4.14
C GLY A 72 -21.74 -15.86 5.27
N ARG A 73 -20.51 -16.40 5.22
CA ARG A 73 -19.92 -17.26 6.26
C ARG A 73 -18.83 -16.55 7.08
N LEU A 74 -18.45 -15.34 6.72
CA LEU A 74 -17.47 -14.57 7.47
C LEU A 74 -18.10 -14.06 8.77
N THR A 75 -17.30 -14.01 9.82
CA THR A 75 -17.64 -13.29 11.06
C THR A 75 -16.83 -11.99 11.17
N ALA A 76 -17.17 -11.13 12.12
CA ALA A 76 -16.39 -9.92 12.41
C ALA A 76 -15.01 -10.21 13.00
N ASP A 77 -14.73 -11.47 13.36
CA ASP A 77 -13.44 -11.93 13.91
C ASP A 77 -12.60 -12.66 12.86
N ASP A 78 -13.10 -12.79 11.63
CA ASP A 78 -12.37 -13.40 10.52
C ASP A 78 -11.57 -12.35 9.74
N ALA A 79 -10.36 -12.73 9.30
CA ALA A 79 -9.60 -12.01 8.29
C ALA A 79 -9.54 -12.84 6.99
N VAL A 80 -9.55 -12.15 5.86
CA VAL A 80 -9.35 -12.70 4.52
C VAL A 80 -8.04 -12.16 3.97
N VAL A 81 -7.24 -13.04 3.40
CA VAL A 81 -5.95 -12.72 2.77
C VAL A 81 -5.95 -13.19 1.33
N ILE A 82 -5.49 -12.32 0.43
CA ILE A 82 -5.37 -12.57 -1.00
C ILE A 82 -3.91 -12.33 -1.37
N PRO A 83 -3.10 -13.38 -1.62
CA PRO A 83 -1.69 -13.24 -1.98
C PRO A 83 -1.43 -12.61 -3.35
N PHE A 84 -2.45 -12.58 -4.22
CA PHE A 84 -2.44 -11.96 -5.54
C PHE A 84 -3.39 -10.76 -5.56
N GLY A 85 -3.27 -9.89 -4.57
CA GLY A 85 -4.23 -8.82 -4.28
C GLY A 85 -4.43 -7.82 -5.43
N GLU A 86 -3.41 -7.67 -6.27
CA GLU A 86 -3.45 -6.83 -7.47
C GLU A 86 -4.33 -7.39 -8.59
N ASN A 87 -4.61 -8.70 -8.57
CA ASN A 87 -5.30 -9.35 -9.67
C ASN A 87 -6.81 -8.97 -9.66
N PRO A 88 -7.34 -8.43 -10.77
CA PRO A 88 -8.71 -7.94 -10.82
C PRO A 88 -9.78 -9.04 -10.71
N ALA A 89 -9.43 -10.31 -10.91
CA ALA A 89 -10.35 -11.43 -10.68
C ALA A 89 -10.85 -11.51 -9.22
N PHE A 90 -10.13 -10.90 -8.28
CA PHE A 90 -10.55 -10.81 -6.88
C PHE A 90 -11.40 -9.57 -6.55
N ASP A 91 -11.59 -8.64 -7.50
CA ASP A 91 -12.25 -7.35 -7.24
C ASP A 91 -13.68 -7.53 -6.73
N PHE A 92 -14.41 -8.53 -7.22
CA PHE A 92 -15.76 -8.81 -6.73
C PHE A 92 -15.76 -9.18 -5.24
N LEU A 93 -14.87 -10.08 -4.79
CA LEU A 93 -14.74 -10.43 -3.38
C LEU A 93 -14.27 -9.23 -2.56
N LYS A 94 -13.21 -8.53 -2.99
CA LYS A 94 -12.68 -7.35 -2.29
C LYS A 94 -13.75 -6.27 -2.10
N SER A 95 -14.63 -6.07 -3.09
CA SER A 95 -15.71 -5.07 -3.02
C SER A 95 -16.74 -5.31 -1.91
N LYS A 96 -16.84 -6.54 -1.41
CA LYS A 96 -17.74 -6.93 -0.32
C LYS A 96 -17.11 -6.77 1.06
N LEU A 97 -15.78 -6.62 1.11
CA LEU A 97 -15.01 -6.64 2.34
C LEU A 97 -14.49 -5.23 2.65
N THR A 98 -14.27 -4.97 3.93
CA THR A 98 -13.48 -3.82 4.34
C THR A 98 -12.01 -4.18 4.19
N GLU A 99 -11.28 -3.39 3.43
CA GLU A 99 -9.84 -3.53 3.33
C GLU A 99 -9.15 -3.02 4.59
N PHE A 100 -8.30 -3.85 5.15
CA PHE A 100 -7.59 -3.58 6.40
C PHE A 100 -6.15 -3.14 6.16
N GLY A 101 -5.53 -3.65 5.09
CA GLY A 101 -4.19 -3.25 4.72
C GLY A 101 -3.66 -4.01 3.52
N THR A 102 -2.42 -3.69 3.17
CA THR A 102 -1.70 -4.33 2.06
C THR A 102 -0.21 -4.42 2.39
N VAL A 103 0.49 -5.39 1.82
CA VAL A 103 1.97 -5.37 1.74
C VAL A 103 2.37 -5.31 0.27
N GLY A 104 3.18 -4.29 -0.07
CA GLY A 104 3.66 -4.04 -1.42
C GLY A 104 4.43 -5.21 -2.04
N ALA A 105 4.58 -5.17 -3.37
CA ALA A 105 5.32 -6.18 -4.12
C ALA A 105 6.83 -5.87 -4.14
N CYS A 106 7.65 -6.91 -4.20
CA CYS A 106 9.10 -6.78 -4.39
C CYS A 106 9.67 -8.03 -5.10
N ALA A 107 10.95 -8.02 -5.47
CA ALA A 107 11.57 -9.17 -6.15
C ALA A 107 11.38 -10.51 -5.40
N ALA A 108 11.43 -10.49 -4.06
CA ALA A 108 11.30 -11.68 -3.23
C ALA A 108 9.85 -12.15 -3.04
N GLY A 109 8.87 -11.27 -3.23
CA GLY A 109 7.44 -11.54 -3.15
C GLY A 109 6.74 -10.62 -4.14
N PRO A 110 6.64 -11.03 -5.42
CA PRO A 110 6.38 -10.12 -6.54
C PRO A 110 4.90 -9.76 -6.72
N HIS A 111 4.07 -10.18 -5.76
CA HIS A 111 2.65 -9.91 -5.70
C HIS A 111 2.31 -9.00 -4.54
N GLU A 112 1.17 -8.33 -4.62
CA GLU A 112 0.64 -7.58 -3.49
C GLU A 112 -0.10 -8.53 -2.55
N LEU A 113 0.23 -8.49 -1.27
CA LEU A 113 -0.56 -9.18 -0.25
C LEU A 113 -1.69 -8.24 0.20
N TRP A 114 -2.91 -8.49 -0.23
CA TRP A 114 -4.10 -7.77 0.22
C TRP A 114 -4.75 -8.50 1.40
N TRP A 115 -5.30 -7.76 2.36
CA TRP A 115 -6.07 -8.39 3.43
C TRP A 115 -7.16 -7.47 4.01
N GLY A 116 -8.23 -8.10 4.49
CA GLY A 116 -9.47 -7.42 4.88
C GLY A 116 -10.45 -8.34 5.62
N GLY A 117 -11.68 -7.89 5.82
CA GLY A 117 -12.71 -8.67 6.51
C GLY A 117 -14.02 -7.88 6.70
N LEU A 118 -14.90 -8.37 7.57
CA LEU A 118 -16.18 -7.70 7.86
C LEU A 118 -16.05 -6.55 8.87
N GLY A 119 -15.11 -6.68 9.81
CA GLY A 119 -14.94 -5.69 10.88
C GLY A 119 -13.48 -5.55 11.27
N TRP A 120 -12.95 -4.34 11.18
CA TRP A 120 -11.63 -4.02 11.70
C TRP A 120 -11.73 -3.86 13.21
N LYS A 121 -11.41 -4.92 13.96
CA LYS A 121 -11.28 -4.85 15.42
C LYS A 121 -9.80 -4.76 15.76
N LEU A 122 -9.34 -3.56 16.15
CA LEU A 122 -8.09 -3.48 16.90
C LEU A 122 -8.37 -4.10 18.29
N PRO A 123 -7.56 -5.08 18.75
CA PRO A 123 -7.62 -5.56 20.13
C PRO A 123 -7.72 -4.44 21.17
N GLU A 124 -8.24 -4.79 22.35
CA GLU A 124 -8.53 -3.85 23.43
C GLU A 124 -7.33 -2.97 23.83
N ALA A 125 -7.69 -1.79 24.35
CA ALA A 125 -6.86 -0.59 24.52
C ALA A 125 -5.40 -0.86 24.88
N ALA A 126 -4.51 -0.37 24.02
CA ALA A 126 -3.09 -0.33 24.34
C ALA A 126 -2.82 0.59 25.53
N SER A 127 -1.79 0.27 26.31
CA SER A 127 -1.29 1.17 27.34
C SER A 127 -0.81 2.48 26.69
N ALA A 128 -1.13 3.62 27.30
CA ALA A 128 -0.62 4.93 26.87
C ALA A 128 0.92 4.97 26.81
N ARG A 129 1.62 4.11 27.56
CA ARG A 129 3.08 3.98 27.54
C ARG A 129 3.61 3.36 26.24
N ASP A 130 2.82 2.50 25.63
CA ASP A 130 3.19 1.78 24.41
C ASP A 130 2.76 2.55 23.15
N ALA A 131 1.86 3.55 23.32
CA ALA A 131 1.34 4.40 22.25
C ALA A 131 2.47 5.15 21.52
N PRO A 132 2.41 5.25 20.19
CA PRO A 132 3.35 6.07 19.45
C PRO A 132 3.21 7.53 19.88
N ARG A 133 4.33 8.26 19.82
CA ARG A 133 4.34 9.68 20.12
C ARG A 133 3.49 10.44 19.11
N VAL A 134 2.59 11.27 19.62
CA VAL A 134 1.71 12.10 18.80
C VAL A 134 2.44 13.38 18.43
N VAL A 135 2.52 13.69 17.14
CA VAL A 135 3.16 14.91 16.65
C VAL A 135 2.17 15.75 15.85
N CYS A 136 2.24 17.06 16.04
CA CYS A 136 1.39 18.02 15.33
C CYS A 136 2.18 19.30 15.07
N CYS A 137 1.98 19.89 13.90
CA CYS A 137 2.47 21.22 13.59
C CYS A 137 1.30 22.15 13.26
N HIS A 138 1.47 23.43 13.56
CA HIS A 138 0.53 24.49 13.20
C HIS A 138 1.30 25.77 12.84
N PRO A 139 0.70 26.73 12.12
CA PRO A 139 1.33 28.00 11.85
C PRO A 139 1.63 28.76 13.16
N SER A 140 2.76 29.46 13.21
CA SER A 140 3.19 30.22 14.40
C SER A 140 2.27 31.40 14.74
N ASP A 141 1.49 31.90 13.79
CA ASP A 141 0.62 33.09 13.88
C ASP A 141 -0.82 32.78 14.32
N THR A 142 -1.28 31.53 14.23
CA THR A 142 -2.68 31.14 14.50
C THR A 142 -3.05 31.07 16.00
N GLY A 143 -2.08 31.18 16.91
CA GLY A 143 -2.29 31.18 18.37
C GLY A 143 -2.68 29.80 18.96
N ASP A 144 -2.71 29.72 20.30
CA ASP A 144 -2.86 28.45 21.04
C ASP A 144 -4.28 27.84 21.03
N LEU A 145 -5.31 28.64 20.70
CA LEU A 145 -6.70 28.15 20.71
C LEU A 145 -6.93 27.05 19.68
N HIS A 146 -6.23 27.10 18.54
CA HIS A 146 -6.40 26.15 17.44
C HIS A 146 -6.02 24.71 17.83
N ILE A 147 -5.09 24.54 18.76
CA ILE A 147 -4.60 23.24 19.24
C ILE A 147 -5.11 22.89 20.65
N TYR A 148 -6.02 23.70 21.21
CA TYR A 148 -6.47 23.55 22.60
C TYR A 148 -7.07 22.17 22.87
N HIS A 149 -8.00 21.73 22.03
CA HIS A 149 -8.68 20.44 22.19
C HIS A 149 -7.73 19.26 22.03
N LEU A 150 -6.82 19.34 21.05
CA LEU A 150 -5.77 18.34 20.86
C LEU A 150 -4.90 18.23 22.10
N ARG A 151 -4.26 19.32 22.52
CA ARG A 151 -3.34 19.35 23.69
C ARG A 151 -4.02 18.83 24.95
N ARG A 152 -5.23 19.30 25.24
CA ARG A 152 -6.01 18.87 26.42
C ARG A 152 -6.32 17.37 26.37
N SER A 153 -6.70 16.86 25.20
CA SER A 153 -7.03 15.45 25.04
C SER A 153 -5.82 14.54 25.21
N LEU A 154 -4.65 14.92 24.67
CA LEU A 154 -3.41 14.17 24.82
C LEU A 154 -2.93 14.13 26.27
N GLN A 155 -2.98 15.26 26.97
CA GLN A 155 -2.66 15.34 28.39
C GLN A 155 -3.60 14.46 29.23
N ARG A 156 -4.90 14.51 28.97
CA ARG A 156 -5.91 13.69 29.65
C ARG A 156 -5.66 12.19 29.47
N LEU A 157 -5.21 11.79 28.28
CA LEU A 157 -4.92 10.39 27.94
C LEU A 157 -3.51 9.95 28.36
N GLY A 158 -2.67 10.86 28.87
CA GLY A 158 -1.29 10.56 29.26
C GLY A 158 -0.38 10.16 28.08
N LEU A 159 -0.70 10.63 26.87
CA LEU A 159 0.06 10.29 25.67
C LEU A 159 1.33 11.14 25.54
N PRO A 160 2.45 10.57 25.08
CA PRO A 160 3.61 11.37 24.72
C PRO A 160 3.31 12.19 23.46
N PHE A 161 3.61 13.50 23.48
CA PHE A 161 3.37 14.36 22.32
C PHE A 161 4.36 15.51 22.16
N ASP A 162 4.45 15.99 20.92
CA ASP A 162 5.10 17.24 20.54
C ASP A 162 4.18 18.03 19.61
N ILE A 163 3.74 19.21 20.07
CA ILE A 163 2.94 20.14 19.26
C ILE A 163 3.80 21.39 19.08
N GLU A 164 4.28 21.62 17.86
CA GLU A 164 5.21 22.72 17.57
C GLU A 164 4.61 23.73 16.59
N PRO A 165 4.68 25.05 16.90
CA PRO A 165 4.47 26.07 15.89
C PRO A 165 5.60 26.01 14.85
N ILE A 166 5.26 26.20 13.58
CA ILE A 166 6.23 26.30 12.48
C ILE A 166 6.05 27.60 11.73
N GLN A 167 7.17 28.18 11.28
CA GLN A 167 7.12 29.29 10.33
C GLN A 167 6.63 28.76 8.99
N THR A 168 5.55 29.37 8.49
CA THR A 168 4.94 29.05 7.22
C THR A 168 5.24 30.14 6.19
N ARG A 169 5.34 29.76 4.91
CA ARG A 169 5.50 30.72 3.80
C ARG A 169 4.24 31.58 3.60
N ARG A 170 3.07 31.02 3.91
CA ARG A 170 1.79 31.71 3.87
C ARG A 170 1.26 31.86 5.31
N PRO A 171 0.73 33.04 5.69
CA PRO A 171 0.10 33.20 6.99
C PRO A 171 -1.01 32.18 7.21
N ASP A 172 -1.12 31.64 8.42
CA ASP A 172 -2.19 30.75 8.87
C ASP A 172 -2.38 29.44 8.07
N VAL A 173 -1.44 29.07 7.18
CA VAL A 173 -1.53 27.83 6.38
C VAL A 173 -0.21 27.08 6.35
N VAL A 174 -0.23 25.84 6.85
CA VAL A 174 0.87 24.88 6.64
C VAL A 174 0.70 24.23 5.27
N SER A 175 1.68 24.40 4.39
CA SER A 175 1.72 23.65 3.13
C SER A 175 2.08 22.18 3.35
N THR A 176 1.71 21.32 2.41
CA THR A 176 2.07 19.89 2.40
C THR A 176 3.57 19.67 2.59
N ALA A 177 4.42 20.42 1.87
CA ALA A 177 5.87 20.31 1.98
C ALA A 177 6.40 20.69 3.37
N GLU A 178 5.86 21.76 3.99
CA GLU A 178 6.23 22.16 5.36
C GLU A 178 5.80 21.11 6.40
N LYS A 179 4.60 20.53 6.24
CA LYS A 179 4.10 19.45 7.09
C LYS A 179 5.00 18.22 7.02
N ILE A 180 5.40 17.80 5.82
CA ILE A 180 6.27 16.63 5.64
C ILE A 180 7.65 16.90 6.23
N ALA A 181 8.21 18.10 6.01
CA ALA A 181 9.50 18.47 6.61
C ALA A 181 9.44 18.42 8.15
N PHE A 182 8.32 18.85 8.75
CA PHE A 182 8.07 18.70 10.17
C PHE A 182 8.02 17.21 10.59
N ILE A 183 7.22 16.38 9.92
CA ILE A 183 7.09 14.95 10.23
C ILE A 183 8.45 14.25 10.13
N GLN A 184 9.21 14.48 9.05
CA GLN A 184 10.56 13.94 8.85
C GLN A 184 11.54 14.38 9.94
N ARG A 185 11.43 15.64 10.42
CA ARG A 185 12.24 16.14 11.53
C ARG A 185 11.90 15.41 12.82
N MET A 186 10.62 15.26 13.15
CA MET A 186 10.18 14.53 14.33
C MET A 186 10.59 13.06 14.27
N TRP A 187 10.39 12.41 13.11
CA TRP A 187 10.71 11.00 12.88
C TRP A 187 12.19 10.72 13.15
N ARG A 188 13.08 11.57 12.61
CA ARG A 188 14.52 11.50 12.89
C ARG A 188 14.88 11.84 14.34
N ARG A 189 14.24 12.84 14.94
CA ARG A 189 14.53 13.28 16.32
C ARG A 189 14.23 12.19 17.34
N HIS A 190 13.10 11.50 17.19
CA HIS A 190 12.65 10.52 18.17
C HIS A 190 13.11 9.10 17.87
N ALA A 191 13.49 8.80 16.62
CA ALA A 191 13.92 7.47 16.19
C ALA A 191 12.96 6.35 16.63
N ALA A 192 11.66 6.64 16.61
CA ALA A 192 10.59 5.78 17.09
C ALA A 192 9.31 6.01 16.26
N PRO A 193 8.36 5.06 16.24
CA PRO A 193 7.09 5.24 15.54
C PRO A 193 6.33 6.48 16.00
N LEU A 194 5.72 7.18 15.05
CA LEU A 194 5.00 8.44 15.27
C LEU A 194 3.56 8.36 14.74
N LEU A 195 2.67 9.08 15.42
CA LEU A 195 1.34 9.42 14.92
C LEU A 195 1.28 10.92 14.65
N PHE A 196 1.26 11.31 13.38
CA PHE A 196 0.90 12.66 13.00
C PHE A 196 -0.61 12.86 13.07
N VAL A 197 -1.04 13.97 13.65
CA VAL A 197 -2.44 14.43 13.61
C VAL A 197 -2.52 15.91 13.25
N ALA A 198 -3.59 16.28 12.55
CA ALA A 198 -3.92 17.68 12.29
C ALA A 198 -4.21 18.45 13.60
N PRO A 199 -4.02 19.78 13.63
CA PRO A 199 -4.19 20.59 14.85
C PRO A 199 -5.64 20.65 15.38
N ASP A 200 -6.61 20.57 14.48
CA ASP A 200 -8.05 20.69 14.73
C ASP A 200 -8.72 19.34 15.04
N VAL A 201 -8.07 18.50 15.85
CA VAL A 201 -8.60 17.19 16.26
C VAL A 201 -8.66 17.05 17.78
N MET A 202 -9.41 16.05 18.24
CA MET A 202 -9.49 15.64 19.63
C MET A 202 -9.40 14.12 19.72
N LEU A 203 -8.52 13.63 20.60
CA LEU A 203 -8.45 12.21 20.91
C LEU A 203 -9.42 11.86 22.03
N GLN A 204 -10.35 10.95 21.77
CA GLN A 204 -11.33 10.50 22.75
C GLN A 204 -10.80 9.34 23.59
N SER A 205 -10.00 8.45 23.00
CA SER A 205 -9.38 7.29 23.65
C SER A 205 -7.91 7.12 23.25
N VAL A 206 -7.17 6.29 24.00
CA VAL A 206 -5.79 5.92 23.64
C VAL A 206 -5.82 5.16 22.32
N PRO A 207 -5.11 5.62 21.28
CA PRO A 207 -5.06 4.89 20.03
C PRO A 207 -4.41 3.52 20.23
N SER A 208 -5.10 2.45 19.83
CA SER A 208 -4.58 1.07 19.83
C SER A 208 -3.54 0.84 18.71
N LEU A 209 -2.80 1.89 18.35
CA LEU A 209 -1.72 1.91 17.37
C LEU A 209 -0.46 1.12 17.76
N PRO A 210 -0.19 0.79 19.04
CA PRO A 210 0.91 -0.10 19.39
C PRO A 210 0.79 -1.49 18.75
N LEU A 211 -0.43 -1.90 18.40
CA LEU A 211 -0.67 -3.12 17.62
C LEU A 211 -0.15 -3.03 16.18
N LEU A 212 0.13 -1.81 15.72
CA LEU A 212 0.78 -1.51 14.45
C LEU A 212 2.31 -1.35 14.61
N ALA A 213 2.87 -1.69 15.78
CA ALA A 213 4.31 -1.78 15.94
C ALA A 213 4.91 -2.77 14.91
N GLY A 214 6.02 -2.36 14.28
CA GLY A 214 6.65 -3.11 13.20
C GLY A 214 6.00 -2.95 11.82
N ARG A 215 5.00 -2.06 11.66
CA ARG A 215 4.42 -1.67 10.37
C ARG A 215 5.00 -0.36 9.88
N ASP A 216 4.95 -0.15 8.59
CA ASP A 216 5.64 0.97 7.96
C ASP A 216 4.77 2.22 7.92
N PHE A 217 3.50 2.06 7.54
CA PHE A 217 2.62 3.18 7.26
C PHE A 217 1.17 2.88 7.66
N GLY A 218 0.45 3.89 8.14
CA GLY A 218 -0.98 3.82 8.33
C GLY A 218 -1.69 5.14 8.04
N ALA A 219 -2.83 5.07 7.36
CA ALA A 219 -3.66 6.23 7.05
C ALA A 219 -5.13 5.83 6.96
N HIS A 220 -6.05 6.78 7.09
CA HIS A 220 -7.44 6.52 6.75
C HIS A 220 -7.62 6.59 5.23
N LYS A 221 -8.25 5.56 4.66
CA LYS A 221 -8.66 5.52 3.25
C LYS A 221 -10.18 5.68 3.16
N TRP A 222 -10.65 6.59 2.32
CA TRP A 222 -12.07 6.73 1.97
C TRP A 222 -12.26 6.72 0.44
N ASN A 223 -13.51 6.63 -0.03
CA ASN A 223 -13.86 6.61 -1.46
C ASN A 223 -13.03 5.62 -2.31
N GLY A 224 -12.56 4.52 -1.71
CA GLY A 224 -11.80 3.45 -2.35
C GLY A 224 -10.31 3.75 -2.59
N TRP A 225 -9.86 5.00 -2.51
CA TRP A 225 -8.47 5.37 -2.81
C TRP A 225 -7.93 6.61 -2.11
N GLU A 226 -8.81 7.54 -1.77
CA GLU A 226 -8.41 8.83 -1.23
C GLU A 226 -7.87 8.64 0.19
N MET A 227 -6.65 9.12 0.40
CA MET A 227 -5.99 9.03 1.70
C MET A 227 -6.15 10.34 2.45
N SER A 228 -6.62 10.24 3.70
CA SER A 228 -6.61 11.40 4.59
C SER A 228 -5.20 11.63 5.14
N ALA A 229 -4.67 12.81 4.86
CA ALA A 229 -3.39 13.25 5.39
C ALA A 229 -3.50 13.88 6.80
N ARG A 230 -4.67 13.77 7.45
CA ARG A 230 -4.96 14.39 8.76
C ARG A 230 -4.65 13.49 9.94
N THR A 231 -4.50 12.19 9.71
CA THR A 231 -4.07 11.22 10.72
C THR A 231 -3.21 10.17 10.02
N LEU A 232 -1.91 10.20 10.32
CA LEU A 232 -0.92 9.38 9.65
C LEU A 232 -0.01 8.71 10.67
N TYR A 233 0.13 7.40 10.57
CA TYR A 233 1.08 6.63 11.34
C TYR A 233 2.32 6.33 10.48
N PHE A 234 3.50 6.52 11.07
CA PHE A 234 4.77 6.12 10.47
C PHE A 234 5.54 5.25 11.45
N GLY A 235 5.87 4.03 11.02
CA GLY A 235 6.79 3.17 11.76
C GLY A 235 8.24 3.63 11.64
N GLN A 236 9.12 2.98 12.40
CA GLN A 236 10.57 3.20 12.30
C GLN A 236 11.19 2.15 11.36
N SER A 237 11.05 2.35 10.05
CA SER A 237 11.60 1.47 9.02
C SER A 237 12.13 2.25 7.81
N SER A 238 12.97 1.59 7.01
CA SER A 238 13.46 2.17 5.75
C SER A 238 12.34 2.37 4.72
N ALA A 239 11.29 1.56 4.75
CA ALA A 239 10.14 1.72 3.87
C ALA A 239 9.30 2.96 4.26
N ALA A 240 9.12 3.21 5.56
CA ALA A 240 8.50 4.44 6.06
C ALA A 240 9.32 5.69 5.71
N GLU A 241 10.66 5.61 5.84
CA GLU A 241 11.57 6.68 5.44
C GLU A 241 11.50 6.99 3.93
N MET A 242 11.46 5.95 3.11
CA MET A 242 11.32 6.09 1.65
C MET A 242 9.98 6.74 1.29
N LEU A 243 8.89 6.35 1.96
CA LEU A 243 7.58 6.99 1.78
C LEU A 243 7.60 8.47 2.16
N LEU A 244 8.17 8.82 3.32
CA LEU A 244 8.30 10.21 3.75
C LEU A 244 9.15 11.02 2.77
N SER A 245 10.21 10.43 2.23
CA SER A 245 11.10 11.10 1.27
C SER A 245 10.40 11.32 -0.07
N ALA A 246 9.78 10.28 -0.63
CA ALA A 246 9.04 10.36 -1.89
C ALA A 246 7.86 11.35 -1.80
N TRP A 247 7.13 11.33 -0.68
CA TRP A 247 6.04 12.28 -0.47
C TRP A 247 6.56 13.73 -0.37
N GLY A 248 7.67 13.94 0.32
CA GLY A 248 8.31 15.26 0.43
C GLY A 248 8.79 15.81 -0.91
N GLU A 249 9.37 14.96 -1.75
CA GLU A 249 9.79 15.31 -3.11
C GLU A 249 8.60 15.73 -3.97
N ILE A 250 7.56 14.89 -4.07
CA ILE A 250 6.38 15.17 -4.89
C ILE A 250 5.65 16.42 -4.37
N ALA A 251 5.50 16.56 -3.04
CA ALA A 251 4.85 17.74 -2.47
C ALA A 251 5.62 19.05 -2.70
N SER A 252 6.95 18.99 -2.79
CA SER A 252 7.78 20.15 -3.11
C SER A 252 7.69 20.51 -4.60
N SER A 253 7.55 19.51 -5.47
CA SER A 253 7.41 19.71 -6.92
C SER A 253 6.01 20.17 -7.33
N TYR A 254 4.97 19.78 -6.58
CA TYR A 254 3.57 20.03 -6.92
C TYR A 254 2.79 20.66 -5.75
N PRO A 255 3.16 21.87 -5.32
CA PRO A 255 2.63 22.50 -4.10
C PRO A 255 1.12 22.81 -4.16
N ASP A 256 0.55 22.96 -5.35
CA ASP A 256 -0.87 23.29 -5.55
C ASP A 256 -1.77 22.06 -5.69
N VAL A 257 -1.19 20.86 -5.70
CA VAL A 257 -1.94 19.61 -5.81
C VAL A 257 -2.44 19.18 -4.43
N TRP A 258 -3.67 18.65 -4.41
CA TRP A 258 -4.31 18.19 -3.18
C TRP A 258 -3.47 17.14 -2.44
N GLU A 259 -3.28 17.35 -1.14
CA GLU A 259 -2.39 16.56 -0.30
C GLU A 259 -2.71 15.06 -0.26
N GLY A 260 -4.00 14.71 -0.22
CA GLY A 260 -4.45 13.32 -0.21
C GLY A 260 -4.07 12.56 -1.50
N TYR A 261 -4.04 13.27 -2.63
CA TYR A 261 -3.53 12.71 -3.88
C TYR A 261 -2.01 12.56 -3.85
N LEU A 262 -1.28 13.55 -3.33
CA LEU A 262 0.17 13.51 -3.25
C LEU A 262 0.70 12.33 -2.42
N ILE A 263 0.07 12.07 -1.26
CA ILE A 263 0.45 10.93 -0.41
C ILE A 263 0.07 9.59 -1.06
N ASP A 264 -1.07 9.53 -1.76
CA ASP A 264 -1.47 8.35 -2.54
C ASP A 264 -0.44 8.02 -3.64
N GLN A 265 0.02 9.03 -4.38
CA GLN A 265 1.06 8.84 -5.41
C GLN A 265 2.39 8.38 -4.81
N ALA A 266 2.80 8.97 -3.68
CA ALA A 266 4.00 8.54 -2.97
C ALA A 266 3.87 7.10 -2.47
N TRP A 267 2.74 6.75 -1.87
CA TRP A 267 2.44 5.40 -1.40
C TRP A 267 2.45 4.38 -2.54
N SER A 268 1.81 4.71 -3.67
CA SER A 268 1.79 3.86 -4.86
C SER A 268 3.21 3.60 -5.35
N SER A 269 3.99 4.66 -5.55
CA SER A 269 5.39 4.57 -6.01
C SER A 269 6.27 3.71 -5.10
N VAL A 270 6.18 3.89 -3.78
CA VAL A 270 7.02 3.16 -2.81
C VAL A 270 6.56 1.71 -2.68
N SER A 271 5.25 1.46 -2.62
CA SER A 271 4.71 0.10 -2.47
C SER A 271 4.91 -0.80 -3.70
N SER A 272 5.25 -0.23 -4.85
CA SER A 272 5.68 -0.99 -6.03
C SER A 272 7.17 -1.29 -6.06
N GLN A 273 7.98 -0.62 -5.22
CA GLN A 273 9.44 -0.80 -5.16
C GLN A 273 9.89 -1.62 -3.95
N LEU A 274 9.13 -1.55 -2.87
CA LEU A 274 9.41 -2.18 -1.59
C LEU A 274 8.15 -2.86 -1.06
N PRO A 275 8.30 -3.90 -0.21
CA PRO A 275 7.18 -4.53 0.43
C PRO A 275 6.65 -3.66 1.60
N LEU A 276 6.13 -2.47 1.27
CA LEU A 276 5.60 -1.48 2.21
C LEU A 276 4.38 -2.05 2.93
N ASP A 277 4.49 -2.27 4.24
CA ASP A 277 3.45 -2.84 5.08
C ASP A 277 2.50 -1.73 5.57
N THR A 278 1.36 -1.61 4.89
CA THR A 278 0.37 -0.54 5.05
C THR A 278 -0.86 -1.02 5.80
N ILE A 279 -1.35 -0.17 6.70
CA ILE A 279 -2.62 -0.35 7.43
C ILE A 279 -3.60 0.77 7.06
N TRP A 280 -4.84 0.39 6.77
CA TRP A 280 -5.93 1.35 6.65
C TRP A 280 -6.59 1.55 8.01
N LEU A 281 -6.42 2.75 8.57
CA LEU A 281 -7.01 3.11 9.84
C LEU A 281 -8.55 3.15 9.71
N PRO A 282 -9.28 2.55 10.66
CA PRO A 282 -10.73 2.46 10.61
C PRO A 282 -11.38 3.85 10.75
N ARG A 283 -12.67 3.95 10.44
CA ARG A 283 -13.41 5.23 10.52
C ARG A 283 -13.32 5.90 11.89
N SER A 284 -13.11 5.16 12.98
CA SER A 284 -12.91 5.73 14.32
C SER A 284 -11.65 6.60 14.45
N TYR A 285 -10.70 6.52 13.52
CA TYR A 285 -9.52 7.40 13.46
C TYR A 285 -9.74 8.63 12.57
N HIS A 286 -10.92 8.74 11.94
CA HIS A 286 -11.26 9.82 11.04
C HIS A 286 -12.75 10.20 11.15
N ALA A 287 -13.29 10.22 12.38
CA ALA A 287 -14.67 10.63 12.59
C ALA A 287 -14.77 12.16 12.56
N VAL A 288 -15.82 12.72 11.96
CA VAL A 288 -16.07 14.17 11.99
C VAL A 288 -16.99 14.51 13.15
N ALA A 289 -16.72 15.62 13.85
CA ALA A 289 -17.56 16.09 14.94
C ALA A 289 -19.02 16.28 14.47
N GLY A 290 -19.97 15.67 15.19
CA GLY A 290 -21.40 15.71 14.86
C GLY A 290 -21.88 14.57 13.96
N GLU A 291 -21.00 13.76 13.37
CA GLU A 291 -21.41 12.57 12.61
C GLU A 291 -21.79 11.38 13.50
N PRO A 292 -22.66 10.47 13.01
CA PRO A 292 -22.90 9.19 13.67
C PRO A 292 -21.59 8.42 13.91
N GLY A 293 -21.39 7.94 15.14
CA GLY A 293 -20.18 7.21 15.53
C GLY A 293 -19.05 8.08 16.10
N ALA A 294 -19.14 9.42 15.99
CA ALA A 294 -18.14 10.33 16.56
C ALA A 294 -18.05 10.28 18.09
N GLY A 295 -19.06 9.77 18.79
CA GLY A 295 -19.03 9.61 20.26
C GLY A 295 -18.14 8.46 20.75
N ASN A 296 -17.87 7.47 19.89
CA ASN A 296 -17.08 6.28 20.20
C ASN A 296 -15.79 6.22 19.37
N ALA A 297 -15.41 7.32 18.74
CA ALA A 297 -14.24 7.38 17.89
C ALA A 297 -12.95 7.38 18.75
N VAL A 298 -11.82 7.09 18.12
CA VAL A 298 -10.50 7.29 18.72
C VAL A 298 -10.08 8.74 18.52
N ILE A 299 -10.25 9.24 17.28
CA ILE A 299 -9.89 10.59 16.87
C ILE A 299 -11.10 11.23 16.20
N VAL A 300 -11.48 12.41 16.71
CA VAL A 300 -12.55 13.23 16.16
C VAL A 300 -11.95 14.49 15.56
N HIS A 301 -12.25 14.74 14.29
CA HIS A 301 -11.85 15.93 13.56
C HIS A 301 -12.91 17.01 13.68
N ASN A 302 -12.51 18.22 14.05
CA ASN A 302 -13.37 19.39 14.09
C ASN A 302 -13.40 20.10 12.72
N LEU A 303 -13.86 19.36 11.71
CA LEU A 303 -14.03 19.87 10.35
C LEU A 303 -15.40 20.52 10.22
N ASN A 304 -15.51 21.57 9.40
CA ASN A 304 -16.81 21.92 8.86
C ASN A 304 -17.28 20.73 8.01
N PRO A 305 -18.53 20.26 8.16
CA PRO A 305 -19.08 19.21 7.32
C PRO A 305 -19.34 19.76 5.91
N SER A 306 -18.26 20.04 5.18
CA SER A 306 -18.28 20.40 3.78
C SER A 306 -17.57 19.29 3.00
N THR A 307 -18.14 18.93 1.86
CA THR A 307 -17.52 17.96 0.94
C THR A 307 -16.20 18.46 0.35
N VAL A 308 -15.87 19.74 0.53
CA VAL A 308 -14.65 20.41 0.03
C VAL A 308 -13.40 19.95 0.80
N ASP A 309 -13.55 19.64 2.09
CA ASP A 309 -12.45 19.13 2.92
C ASP A 309 -12.27 17.60 2.78
N LEU A 310 -13.21 16.93 2.12
CA LEU A 310 -13.26 15.47 1.99
C LEU A 310 -12.79 14.94 0.63
N GLY A 311 -12.30 15.81 -0.25
CA GLY A 311 -11.79 15.41 -1.55
C GLY A 311 -11.92 16.54 -2.56
N PRO A 312 -11.21 16.45 -3.69
CA PRO A 312 -11.33 17.44 -4.74
C PRO A 312 -12.73 17.36 -5.37
N ASP A 313 -13.13 18.44 -6.06
CA ASP A 313 -14.39 18.53 -6.81
C ASP A 313 -14.67 17.20 -7.59
N PRO A 314 -15.91 16.68 -7.65
CA PRO A 314 -16.26 15.52 -8.47
C PRO A 314 -15.68 15.56 -9.90
N SER A 315 -15.52 16.76 -10.48
CA SER A 315 -14.88 16.99 -11.78
C SER A 315 -13.35 16.75 -11.77
N PHE A 316 -12.65 16.97 -10.67
CA PHE A 316 -11.23 16.59 -10.53
C PHE A 316 -11.08 15.07 -10.46
N ALA A 317 -11.99 14.39 -9.75
CA ALA A 317 -12.03 12.93 -9.78
C ALA A 317 -12.22 12.46 -11.23
N GLU A 318 -13.12 13.03 -12.02
CA GLU A 318 -13.29 12.70 -13.45
C GLU A 318 -12.09 13.09 -14.34
N MET A 319 -11.45 14.23 -14.07
CA MET A 319 -10.33 14.78 -14.86
C MET A 319 -9.00 14.05 -14.60
N VAL A 320 -8.78 13.58 -13.37
CA VAL A 320 -7.60 12.78 -12.97
C VAL A 320 -7.91 11.26 -13.09
N ARG A 321 -9.16 10.87 -13.37
CA ARG A 321 -9.56 9.47 -13.56
C ARG A 321 -9.10 8.90 -14.90
N SER A 322 -7.96 8.26 -14.79
CA SER A 322 -7.84 6.84 -15.13
C SER A 322 -6.91 6.16 -14.11
N ALA A 323 -7.39 5.81 -12.92
CA ALA A 323 -6.53 5.18 -11.89
C ALA A 323 -7.36 4.22 -11.02
N ARG A 324 -7.22 2.87 -11.06
CA ARG A 324 -6.06 1.96 -10.91
C ARG A 324 -5.37 2.04 -9.55
N HIS A 325 -5.10 0.87 -8.95
CA HIS A 325 -4.43 0.55 -7.68
C HIS A 325 -5.31 0.19 -6.45
N ALA A 326 -5.17 -1.08 -6.03
CA ALA A 326 -5.42 -1.67 -4.69
C ALA A 326 -6.55 -1.05 -3.84
N GLY A 327 -7.76 -1.55 -4.08
CA GLY A 327 -9.02 -1.07 -3.49
C GLY A 327 -9.88 -0.27 -4.47
N ARG A 328 -9.31 0.10 -5.62
CA ARG A 328 -10.02 0.60 -6.81
C ARG A 328 -10.44 -0.57 -7.69
N ALA A 329 -11.45 -0.40 -8.55
CA ALA A 329 -11.66 -1.35 -9.64
C ALA A 329 -10.44 -1.27 -10.61
N GLY A 330 -9.71 -2.38 -10.81
CA GLY A 330 -8.53 -2.48 -11.69
C GLY A 330 -7.13 -2.37 -11.02
N GLY A 331 -6.13 -3.03 -11.64
CA GLY A 331 -4.75 -3.23 -11.14
C GLY A 331 -3.85 -1.98 -11.06
N ARG A 332 -2.60 -2.15 -10.59
CA ARG A 332 -1.58 -1.10 -10.32
C ARG A 332 -0.73 -0.71 -11.55
N ASP A 333 -0.37 0.57 -11.70
CA ASP A 333 0.70 1.14 -12.55
C ASP A 333 1.84 1.87 -11.78
N PRO A 334 3.07 1.32 -11.78
CA PRO A 334 3.41 -0.09 -11.98
C PRO A 334 3.01 -0.94 -10.75
N LEU A 335 2.75 -2.23 -10.96
CA LEU A 335 2.60 -3.23 -9.89
C LEU A 335 3.94 -3.44 -9.16
N LEU A 336 5.00 -3.65 -9.95
CA LEU A 336 6.32 -3.99 -9.46
C LEU A 336 7.36 -3.17 -10.20
N VAL A 337 8.28 -2.57 -9.46
CA VAL A 337 9.44 -1.85 -9.97
C VAL A 337 10.69 -2.45 -9.37
N LEU A 338 11.52 -3.02 -10.23
CA LEU A 338 12.83 -3.55 -9.84
C LEU A 338 13.91 -2.62 -10.36
N ARG A 339 14.95 -2.42 -9.56
CA ARG A 339 16.16 -1.67 -9.94
C ARG A 339 17.33 -2.64 -9.97
N SER A 340 18.28 -2.41 -10.87
CA SER A 340 19.55 -3.14 -10.95
C SER A 340 20.73 -2.20 -10.66
N ASP A 341 21.95 -2.74 -10.72
CA ASP A 341 23.21 -1.99 -10.62
C ASP A 341 23.69 -1.41 -11.98
N ALA A 342 22.92 -1.60 -13.06
CA ALA A 342 23.26 -1.07 -14.38
C ALA A 342 23.21 0.47 -14.44
N PRO A 343 23.92 1.10 -15.40
CA PRO A 343 23.86 2.54 -15.64
C PRO A 343 22.43 3.04 -15.82
N ARG A 344 22.10 4.17 -15.17
CA ARG A 344 20.71 4.63 -14.92
C ARG A 344 19.86 4.89 -16.18
N ASP A 345 20.43 4.95 -17.37
CA ASP A 345 19.79 5.47 -18.58
C ASP A 345 18.89 4.46 -19.34
N LYS A 346 18.85 3.19 -18.93
CA LYS A 346 18.06 2.15 -19.65
C LYS A 346 16.96 1.54 -18.78
N ALA A 347 15.72 1.97 -18.97
CA ALA A 347 14.56 1.38 -18.31
C ALA A 347 13.67 0.58 -19.28
N ILE A 348 12.97 -0.43 -18.77
CA ILE A 348 12.02 -1.26 -19.50
C ILE A 348 10.69 -1.35 -18.74
N SER A 349 9.58 -1.15 -19.44
CA SER A 349 8.21 -1.36 -18.95
C SER A 349 7.58 -2.54 -19.67
N ILE A 350 7.15 -3.53 -18.90
CA ILE A 350 6.43 -4.71 -19.37
C ILE A 350 4.97 -4.60 -18.96
N ILE A 351 4.09 -4.63 -19.95
CA ILE A 351 2.65 -4.57 -19.78
C ILE A 351 2.08 -5.98 -19.97
N LEU A 352 1.56 -6.55 -18.90
CA LEU A 352 0.94 -7.87 -18.88
C LEU A 352 -0.55 -7.78 -19.22
N ARG A 353 -0.89 -8.42 -20.35
CA ARG A 353 -2.19 -8.72 -20.94
C ARG A 353 -3.08 -9.64 -20.10
N ASP A 354 -3.94 -9.16 -19.21
CA ASP A 354 -4.83 -10.03 -18.41
C ASP A 354 -6.30 -10.00 -18.86
N GLU A 355 -6.54 -10.33 -20.13
CA GLU A 355 -7.88 -10.32 -20.74
C GLU A 355 -8.69 -11.57 -20.35
N GLY A 356 -9.15 -11.64 -19.11
CA GLY A 356 -9.95 -12.77 -18.61
C GLY A 356 -9.16 -14.08 -18.45
N GLY A 357 -7.84 -13.96 -18.27
CA GLY A 357 -6.94 -15.08 -18.02
C GLY A 357 -7.11 -15.68 -16.62
N ASN A 358 -6.53 -16.86 -16.41
CA ASN A 358 -6.43 -17.47 -15.10
C ASN A 358 -5.51 -16.63 -14.20
N ALA A 359 -5.95 -16.30 -12.98
CA ALA A 359 -5.15 -15.52 -12.03
C ALA A 359 -3.76 -16.15 -11.77
N ARG A 360 -3.66 -17.49 -11.84
CA ARG A 360 -2.38 -18.20 -11.71
C ARG A 360 -1.44 -17.96 -12.89
N ASP A 361 -1.95 -17.80 -14.10
CA ASP A 361 -1.11 -17.55 -15.28
C ASP A 361 -0.55 -16.14 -15.24
N ALA A 362 -1.37 -15.16 -14.83
CA ALA A 362 -0.92 -13.80 -14.56
C ALA A 362 0.14 -13.80 -13.45
N ALA A 363 -0.11 -14.53 -12.36
CA ALA A 363 0.83 -14.63 -11.24
C ALA A 363 2.18 -15.22 -11.69
N ALA A 364 2.16 -16.39 -12.33
CA ALA A 364 3.36 -17.04 -12.86
C ALA A 364 4.14 -16.16 -13.84
N SER A 365 3.46 -15.35 -14.66
CA SER A 365 4.11 -14.41 -15.59
C SER A 365 4.87 -13.31 -14.83
N VAL A 366 4.27 -12.73 -13.80
CA VAL A 366 4.91 -11.73 -12.94
C VAL A 366 6.12 -12.33 -12.21
N GLU A 367 5.99 -13.53 -11.65
CA GLU A 367 7.09 -14.22 -10.98
C GLU A 367 8.25 -14.53 -11.94
N ALA A 368 7.94 -15.01 -13.14
CA ALA A 368 8.92 -15.33 -14.16
C ALA A 368 9.66 -14.08 -14.65
N LEU A 369 8.96 -12.96 -14.86
CA LEU A 369 9.57 -11.67 -15.21
C LEU A 369 10.48 -11.13 -14.10
N ALA A 370 9.99 -11.13 -12.86
CA ALA A 370 10.78 -10.67 -11.72
C ALA A 370 12.05 -11.51 -11.54
N SER A 371 11.94 -12.83 -11.71
CA SER A 371 13.07 -13.76 -11.61
C SER A 371 14.04 -13.61 -12.77
N ALA A 372 13.56 -13.51 -14.01
CA ALA A 372 14.40 -13.28 -15.18
C ALA A 372 15.20 -11.98 -15.05
N PHE A 373 14.57 -10.89 -14.58
CA PHE A 373 15.26 -9.61 -14.40
C PHE A 373 16.29 -9.65 -13.27
N THR A 374 15.95 -10.31 -12.16
CA THR A 374 16.87 -10.46 -11.02
C THR A 374 18.10 -11.30 -11.39
N ASN A 375 17.92 -12.30 -12.26
CA ASN A 375 19.01 -13.17 -12.71
C ASN A 375 19.87 -12.52 -13.80
N ASP A 376 19.24 -11.85 -14.76
CA ASP A 376 19.90 -11.13 -15.84
C ASP A 376 19.03 -9.97 -16.32
N HIS A 377 19.37 -8.77 -15.88
CA HIS A 377 18.67 -7.55 -16.26
C HIS A 377 19.08 -7.02 -17.65
N GLY A 378 19.94 -7.71 -18.40
CA GLY A 378 20.27 -7.37 -19.80
C GLY A 378 20.86 -5.96 -20.00
N GLY A 379 21.39 -5.34 -18.94
CA GLY A 379 21.88 -3.96 -18.96
C GLY A 379 20.79 -2.88 -18.80
N PHE A 380 19.54 -3.26 -18.49
CA PHE A 380 18.52 -2.33 -18.04
C PHE A 380 18.72 -2.01 -16.55
N SER A 381 18.63 -0.73 -16.16
CA SER A 381 18.70 -0.21 -14.79
C SER A 381 17.41 -0.38 -14.01
N ARG A 382 16.28 -0.52 -14.71
CA ARG A 382 14.95 -0.55 -14.12
C ARG A 382 13.99 -1.40 -14.95
N LEU A 383 13.25 -2.27 -14.28
CA LEU A 383 12.07 -2.95 -14.80
C LEU A 383 10.82 -2.40 -14.11
N GLU A 384 9.80 -2.12 -14.89
CA GLU A 384 8.44 -1.87 -14.41
C GLU A 384 7.49 -2.92 -14.98
N ILE A 385 6.68 -3.53 -14.13
CA ILE A 385 5.62 -4.45 -14.53
C ILE A 385 4.28 -3.81 -14.23
N SER A 386 3.42 -3.75 -15.24
CA SER A 386 2.03 -3.28 -15.13
C SER A 386 1.06 -4.39 -15.51
N LEU A 387 0.05 -4.64 -14.68
CA LEU A 387 -1.01 -5.62 -14.97
C LEU A 387 -2.24 -4.89 -15.52
N CYS A 388 -2.60 -5.19 -16.78
CA CYS A 388 -3.68 -4.51 -17.49
C CYS A 388 -4.77 -5.50 -17.90
N ALA A 389 -5.95 -5.39 -17.28
CA ALA A 389 -7.10 -6.22 -17.64
C ALA A 389 -7.85 -5.75 -18.90
N TRP A 390 -7.76 -4.45 -19.22
CA TRP A 390 -8.55 -3.85 -20.29
C TRP A 390 -7.65 -3.28 -21.40
N GLN A 391 -8.11 -3.34 -22.66
CA GLN A 391 -7.36 -2.75 -23.79
C GLN A 391 -7.10 -1.25 -23.65
N ARG A 392 -8.01 -0.51 -23.00
CA ARG A 392 -7.77 0.91 -22.68
C ARG A 392 -6.54 1.05 -21.79
N ASP A 393 -6.33 0.11 -20.90
CA ASP A 393 -5.26 0.15 -19.91
C ASP A 393 -3.89 -0.07 -20.52
N VAL A 394 -3.82 -1.06 -21.41
CA VAL A 394 -2.64 -1.33 -22.23
C VAL A 394 -2.22 -0.09 -23.01
N ARG A 395 -3.17 0.65 -23.59
CA ARG A 395 -2.86 1.88 -24.35
C ARG A 395 -2.28 2.97 -23.46
N VAL A 396 -2.88 3.21 -22.29
CA VAL A 396 -2.43 4.24 -21.34
C VAL A 396 -1.05 3.90 -20.79
N ALA A 397 -0.85 2.67 -20.32
CA ALA A 397 0.44 2.23 -19.78
C ALA A 397 1.55 2.29 -20.84
N ARG A 398 1.24 1.94 -22.10
CA ARG A 398 2.19 2.03 -23.20
C ARG A 398 2.62 3.47 -23.49
N GLU A 399 1.68 4.40 -23.44
CA GLU A 399 1.98 5.81 -23.67
C GLU A 399 2.80 6.38 -22.52
N ALA A 400 2.43 6.07 -21.27
CA ALA A 400 3.18 6.48 -20.09
C ALA A 400 4.64 5.98 -20.13
N GLY A 401 4.85 4.70 -20.45
CA GLY A 401 6.20 4.13 -20.60
C GLY A 401 7.02 4.82 -21.68
N ARG A 402 6.40 5.17 -22.83
CA ARG A 402 7.09 5.91 -23.90
C ARG A 402 7.47 7.33 -23.50
N LEU A 403 6.56 8.05 -22.82
CA LEU A 403 6.84 9.39 -22.30
C LEU A 403 7.95 9.39 -21.25
N ALA A 404 8.06 8.31 -20.48
CA ALA A 404 9.16 8.09 -19.53
C ALA A 404 10.47 7.64 -20.21
N GLY A 405 10.49 7.46 -21.54
CA GLY A 405 11.66 7.01 -22.28
C GLY A 405 11.99 5.52 -22.09
N HIS A 406 11.05 4.73 -21.59
CA HIS A 406 11.24 3.31 -21.35
C HIS A 406 11.13 2.51 -22.65
N GLU A 407 11.82 1.37 -22.68
CA GLU A 407 11.53 0.32 -23.64
C GLU A 407 10.21 -0.35 -23.26
N VAL A 408 9.21 -0.39 -24.15
CA VAL A 408 7.88 -0.89 -23.81
C VAL A 408 7.59 -2.20 -24.52
N ILE A 409 7.22 -3.22 -23.75
CA ILE A 409 6.84 -4.55 -24.24
C ILE A 409 5.47 -4.91 -23.72
N VAL A 410 4.64 -5.50 -24.58
CA VAL A 410 3.32 -6.01 -24.22
C VAL A 410 3.33 -7.52 -24.38
N LEU A 411 2.99 -8.24 -23.32
CA LEU A 411 2.93 -9.71 -23.29
C LEU A 411 1.51 -10.17 -22.95
N ALA A 412 1.15 -11.39 -23.32
CA ALA A 412 -0.06 -12.03 -22.79
C ALA A 412 0.29 -12.76 -21.48
N SER A 413 -0.62 -12.78 -20.50
CA SER A 413 -0.48 -13.65 -19.32
C SER A 413 -0.39 -15.12 -19.76
N GLY A 414 0.53 -15.88 -19.16
CA GLY A 414 0.78 -17.29 -19.48
C GLY A 414 1.65 -17.52 -20.73
N GLN A 415 2.08 -16.46 -21.42
CA GLN A 415 3.04 -16.58 -22.51
C GLN A 415 4.39 -17.10 -21.98
N GLU A 416 4.96 -18.10 -22.64
CA GLU A 416 6.27 -18.64 -22.28
C GLU A 416 7.36 -17.56 -22.43
N LEU A 417 8.14 -17.38 -21.36
CA LEU A 417 9.20 -16.39 -21.29
C LEU A 417 10.55 -17.09 -21.37
N GLN A 418 11.41 -16.60 -22.26
CA GLN A 418 12.79 -17.07 -22.32
C GLN A 418 13.56 -16.60 -21.08
N PRO A 419 14.38 -17.44 -20.44
CA PRO A 419 15.16 -17.05 -19.25
C PRO A 419 16.11 -15.87 -19.49
N ASP A 420 16.57 -15.67 -20.72
CA ASP A 420 17.47 -14.61 -21.16
C ASP A 420 16.75 -13.44 -21.85
N LEU A 421 15.43 -13.30 -21.64
CA LEU A 421 14.56 -12.30 -22.26
C LEU A 421 15.21 -10.90 -22.33
N PHE A 422 15.68 -10.37 -21.21
CA PHE A 422 16.25 -9.02 -21.15
C PHE A 422 17.55 -8.87 -21.95
N ARG A 423 18.39 -9.91 -21.96
CA ARG A 423 19.61 -9.95 -22.78
C ARG A 423 19.27 -9.98 -24.26
N ALA A 424 18.32 -10.82 -24.66
CA ALA A 424 17.86 -10.91 -26.04
C ALA A 424 17.30 -9.58 -26.55
N LEU A 425 16.52 -8.87 -25.72
CA LEU A 425 15.98 -7.55 -26.02
C LEU A 425 17.08 -6.49 -26.22
N ALA A 426 18.05 -6.45 -25.31
CA ALA A 426 19.20 -5.55 -25.41
C ALA A 426 20.05 -5.82 -26.68
N ALA A 427 20.24 -7.09 -27.05
CA ALA A 427 20.97 -7.48 -28.24
C ALA A 427 20.23 -7.10 -29.53
N ALA A 428 18.91 -7.32 -29.59
CA ALA A 428 18.07 -6.95 -30.73
C ALA A 428 18.13 -5.43 -31.01
N LYS A 429 18.22 -4.60 -29.96
CA LYS A 429 18.36 -3.14 -30.09
C LYS A 429 19.70 -2.72 -30.67
N THR A 430 20.79 -3.35 -30.20
CA THR A 430 22.15 -3.10 -30.73
C THR A 430 22.22 -3.42 -32.22
N SER A 431 21.51 -4.47 -32.68
CA SER A 431 21.43 -4.81 -34.10
C SER A 431 20.53 -3.88 -34.95
N ARG A 432 19.61 -3.14 -34.31
CA ARG A 432 18.70 -2.18 -34.97
C ARG A 432 19.25 -0.76 -35.02
N GLN A 433 20.24 -0.41 -34.20
CA GLN A 433 21.03 0.81 -34.40
C GLN A 433 22.02 0.54 -35.55
N PRO A 434 21.89 1.18 -36.72
CA PRO A 434 22.90 1.01 -37.76
C PRO A 434 24.23 1.52 -37.21
N THR A 435 25.23 0.65 -37.16
CA THR A 435 26.65 1.01 -37.07
C THR A 435 27.04 1.76 -38.35
N ASN A 436 26.52 2.97 -38.56
CA ASN A 436 27.07 3.91 -39.53
C ASN A 436 28.22 4.67 -38.86
N ILE A 437 29.32 3.95 -38.67
CA ILE A 437 30.65 4.54 -38.79
C ILE A 437 31.42 3.59 -39.70
N ASP A 438 31.28 3.79 -41.01
CA ASP A 438 32.30 3.34 -41.93
C ASP A 438 33.14 4.56 -42.31
N ALA A 439 34.25 4.71 -41.58
CA ALA A 439 35.35 5.55 -41.98
C ALA A 439 36.20 4.79 -43.00
N ARG A 440 36.00 5.05 -44.29
CA ARG A 440 36.99 4.93 -45.37
C ARG A 440 36.64 6.01 -46.41
N GLY A 441 37.43 7.05 -46.66
CA GLY A 441 38.86 7.04 -46.90
C GLY A 441 39.11 7.10 -48.40
N ARG A 442 39.02 8.31 -48.98
CA ARG A 442 39.91 8.85 -50.02
C ARG A 442 39.63 10.32 -50.25
#